data_AF-A0A2J7RIR0-F1
#
_entry.id   AF-A0A2J7RIR0-F1
#
_cell.length_a   1.000
_cell.length_b   1.000
_cell.length_c   1.000
_cell.angle_alpha   90.00
_cell.angle_beta   90.00
_cell.angle_gamma   90.00
#
_symmetry.space_group_name_H-M   'P 1'
#
loop_
_entity.id
_entity.type
_entity.pdbx_description
1 polymer ?
#
loop_
_entity_poly.entity_id
_entity_poly.type
_entity_poly.pdbx_seq_one_letter_code
_entity_poly.pdbx_strand_id
1 'polypeptide(L)'
;MKAELRAEIAKVLEPSSTSNTKPEIPSNTLLINELIREFLTWNGYHYTTSVLIAESGMPVEPLDRASLTRSVGVVDNEVSSKL
;
A
#
# COMPACT_ATOMS: atom_id res chain seq x y z
N MET A 1 -8.94 2.77 -15.50
CA MET A 1 -8.44 3.01 -16.88
C MET A 1 -7.06 3.68 -16.99
N LYS A 2 -6.85 4.94 -16.56
CA LYS A 2 -5.54 5.61 -16.81
C LYS A 2 -4.38 5.05 -15.96
N ALA A 3 -4.66 4.58 -14.74
CA ALA A 3 -3.67 3.97 -13.85
C ALA A 3 -3.26 2.56 -14.34
N GLU A 4 -4.23 1.74 -14.75
CA GLU A 4 -3.98 0.41 -15.33
C GLU A 4 -3.10 0.51 -16.59
N LEU A 5 -3.41 1.47 -17.46
CA LEU A 5 -2.59 1.69 -18.67
C LEU A 5 -1.17 2.14 -18.31
N ARG A 6 -1.00 2.99 -17.29
CA ARG A 6 0.32 3.42 -16.83
C ARG A 6 1.11 2.25 -16.21
N ALA A 7 0.44 1.39 -15.44
CA ALA A 7 1.06 0.20 -14.88
C ALA A 7 1.50 -0.78 -15.98
N GLU A 8 0.67 -0.99 -17.01
CA GLU A 8 1.02 -1.87 -18.13
C GLU A 8 2.17 -1.29 -18.97
N ILE A 9 2.20 0.01 -19.20
CA ILE A 9 3.31 0.70 -19.89
C ILE A 9 4.61 0.58 -19.07
N ALA A 10 4.54 0.77 -17.75
CA ALA A 10 5.71 0.64 -16.87
C ALA A 10 6.27 -0.78 -16.89
N LYS A 11 5.40 -1.79 -16.85
CA LYS A 11 5.77 -3.21 -16.93
C LYS A 11 6.46 -3.57 -18.26
N VAL A 12 6.01 -2.98 -19.38
CA VAL A 12 6.63 -3.20 -20.71
C VAL A 12 7.98 -2.50 -20.84
N LEU A 13 8.17 -1.37 -20.15
CA LEU A 13 9.41 -0.59 -20.16
C LEU A 13 10.46 -1.09 -19.17
N GLU A 14 10.11 -1.98 -18.23
CA GLU A 14 11.04 -2.49 -17.24
C GLU A 14 12.09 -3.38 -17.92
N PRO A 15 13.37 -2.95 -17.98
CA PRO A 15 14.41 -3.71 -18.63
C PRO A 15 14.52 -5.07 -17.94
N SER A 16 14.66 -6.13 -18.73
CA SER A 16 14.80 -7.53 -18.31
C SER A 16 16.07 -7.72 -17.45
N SER A 17 16.00 -7.22 -16.24
CA SER A 17 17.06 -7.19 -15.25
C SER A 17 17.05 -8.55 -14.57
N THR A 18 17.81 -9.46 -15.18
CA THR A 18 18.48 -10.60 -14.54
C THR A 18 18.40 -10.58 -13.00
N SER A 19 17.69 -11.56 -12.43
CA SER A 19 17.40 -11.78 -10.98
C SER A 19 16.06 -11.20 -10.46
N ASN A 20 14.94 -11.72 -10.98
CA ASN A 20 13.56 -11.28 -10.70
C ASN A 20 12.96 -11.74 -9.34
N THR A 21 13.70 -11.66 -8.24
CA THR A 21 13.06 -11.61 -6.92
C THR A 21 13.02 -10.15 -6.51
N LYS A 22 11.87 -9.49 -6.70
CA LYS A 22 11.61 -8.18 -6.10
C LYS A 22 12.07 -8.27 -4.63
N PRO A 23 12.92 -7.35 -4.14
CA PRO A 23 13.39 -7.41 -2.76
C PRO A 23 12.20 -7.52 -1.82
N GLU A 24 12.28 -8.43 -0.85
CA GLU A 24 11.23 -8.58 0.14
C GLU A 24 11.08 -7.25 0.89
N ILE A 25 9.84 -6.75 0.99
CA ILE A 25 9.56 -5.46 1.61
C ILE A 25 9.86 -5.60 3.11
N PRO A 26 10.77 -4.79 3.69
CA PRO A 26 11.02 -4.84 5.13
C PRO A 26 9.73 -4.60 5.92
N SER A 27 9.56 -5.27 7.06
CA SER A 27 8.34 -5.18 7.87
C SER A 27 7.97 -3.75 8.26
N ASN A 28 8.95 -2.90 8.55
CA ASN A 28 8.72 -1.48 8.86
C ASN A 28 8.20 -0.70 7.65
N THR A 29 8.71 -0.98 6.46
CA THR A 29 8.25 -0.36 5.21
C THR A 29 6.83 -0.82 4.87
N LEU A 30 6.54 -2.11 5.06
CA LEU A 30 5.19 -2.65 4.90
C LEU A 30 4.21 -1.95 5.85
N LEU A 31 4.58 -1.77 7.12
CA LEU A 31 3.76 -1.06 8.10
C LEU A 31 3.48 0.38 7.67
N ILE A 32 4.50 1.14 7.25
CA ILE A 32 4.32 2.52 6.79
C ILE A 32 3.38 2.57 5.58
N ASN A 33 3.58 1.69 4.61
CA ASN A 33 2.75 1.66 3.42
C ASN A 33 1.30 1.27 3.74
N GLU A 34 1.06 0.38 4.71
CA GLU A 34 -0.28 0.04 5.19
C GLU A 34 -0.98 1.23 5.87
N LEU A 35 -0.25 2.04 6.65
CA LEU A 35 -0.79 3.27 7.23
C LEU A 35 -1.13 4.31 6.14
N ILE A 36 -0.29 4.43 5.11
CA ILE A 36 -0.57 5.28 3.94
C ILE A 36 -1.80 4.75 3.21
N ARG A 37 -1.90 3.44 2.99
CA ARG A 37 -3.03 2.79 2.33
C ARG A 37 -4.34 3.05 3.08
N GLU A 38 -4.34 2.95 4.41
CA GLU A 38 -5.51 3.29 5.25
C GLU A 38 -5.90 4.76 5.10
N PHE A 39 -4.95 5.69 5.20
CA PHE A 39 -5.19 7.12 5.02
C PHE A 39 -5.79 7.44 3.64
N LEU A 40 -5.19 6.90 2.56
CA LEU A 40 -5.67 7.13 1.20
C LEU A 40 -7.08 6.56 1.00
N THR A 41 -7.35 5.39 1.58
CA THR A 41 -8.66 4.72 1.50
C THR A 41 -9.73 5.52 2.23
N TRP A 42 -9.42 5.99 3.45
CA TRP A 42 -10.32 6.81 4.24
C TRP A 42 -10.70 8.12 3.53
N ASN A 43 -9.72 8.77 2.89
CA ASN A 43 -9.95 10.00 2.11
C ASN A 43 -10.56 9.77 0.71
N GLY A 44 -10.86 8.52 0.32
CA GLY A 44 -11.45 8.21 -0.99
C GLY A 44 -10.48 8.32 -2.19
N TYR A 45 -9.17 8.27 -1.96
CA TYR A 45 -8.14 8.35 -3.01
C TYR A 45 -7.89 7.00 -3.70
N HIS A 46 -8.96 6.38 -4.23
CA HIS A 46 -8.94 5.01 -4.75
C HIS A 46 -7.87 4.75 -5.83
N TYR A 47 -7.66 5.70 -6.74
CA TYR A 47 -6.64 5.54 -7.80
C TYR A 47 -5.22 5.56 -7.25
N THR A 48 -4.93 6.43 -6.29
CA THR A 48 -3.62 6.50 -5.63
C THR A 48 -3.36 5.23 -4.84
N THR A 49 -4.36 4.73 -4.12
CA THR A 49 -4.30 3.44 -3.41
C THR A 49 -3.94 2.29 -4.35
N SER A 50 -4.60 2.21 -5.52
CA SER A 50 -4.34 1.16 -6.52
C SER A 50 -2.90 1.22 -7.06
N VAL A 51 -2.39 2.41 -7.36
CA VAL A 51 -1.00 2.60 -7.82
C VAL A 51 -0.01 2.22 -6.72
N LEU A 52 -0.25 2.64 -5.47
CA LEU A 52 0.60 2.30 -4.33
C LEU A 52 0.73 0.78 -4.16
N ILE A 53 -0.38 0.03 -4.20
CA ILE A 53 -0.37 -1.44 -4.06
C ILE A 53 0.46 -2.08 -5.19
N ALA A 54 0.22 -1.67 -6.43
CA ALA A 54 0.92 -2.22 -7.60
C ALA A 54 2.43 -1.94 -7.57
N GLU A 55 2.83 -0.70 -7.28
CA GLU A 55 4.25 -0.28 -7.30
C GLU A 55 5.02 -0.84 -6.11
N SER A 56 4.43 -0.82 -4.91
CA SER A 56 5.09 -1.33 -3.71
C SER A 56 5.22 -2.86 -3.71
N GLY A 57 4.29 -3.59 -4.37
CA GLY A 57 4.23 -5.05 -4.30
C GLY A 57 3.69 -5.56 -2.97
N MET A 58 2.92 -4.73 -2.26
CA MET A 58 2.22 -5.13 -1.06
C MET A 58 1.06 -6.10 -1.34
N PRO A 59 0.60 -6.85 -0.32
CA PRO A 59 -0.63 -7.60 -0.41
C PRO A 59 -1.81 -6.73 -0.86
N VAL A 60 -2.69 -7.31 -1.68
CA VAL A 60 -3.93 -6.64 -2.10
C VAL A 60 -4.90 -6.52 -0.91
N GLU A 61 -4.89 -7.52 -0.03
CA GLU A 61 -5.73 -7.53 1.16
C GLU A 61 -5.17 -6.60 2.23
N PRO A 62 -5.97 -5.66 2.76
CA PRO A 62 -5.61 -4.82 3.89
C PRO A 62 -5.12 -5.58 5.12
N LEU A 63 -4.17 -5.00 5.87
CA LEU A 63 -4.10 -5.29 7.29
C LEU A 63 -5.35 -4.75 8.00
N ASP A 64 -5.82 -5.49 9.01
CA ASP A 64 -6.90 -5.01 9.86
C ASP A 64 -6.44 -3.87 10.79
N ARG A 65 -7.37 -2.97 11.09
CA ARG A 65 -7.09 -1.78 11.90
C ARG A 65 -6.64 -2.09 13.33
N ALA A 66 -7.08 -3.20 13.92
CA ALA A 66 -6.65 -3.61 15.26
C ALA A 66 -5.17 -4.05 15.25
N SER A 67 -4.72 -4.67 14.17
CA SER A 67 -3.31 -5.02 13.95
C SER A 67 -2.44 -3.80 13.71
N LEU A 68 -2.91 -2.82 12.94
CA LEU A 68 -2.19 -1.55 12.70
C LEU A 68 -2.06 -0.73 13.98
N THR A 69 -3.14 -0.54 14.73
CA THR A 69 -3.12 0.21 15.99
C THR A 69 -2.20 -0.44 17.03
N ARG A 70 -2.20 -1.78 17.10
CA ARG A 70 -1.28 -2.53 17.96
C ARG A 70 0.18 -2.36 17.55
N SER A 71 0.50 -2.38 16.26
CA SER A 71 1.89 -2.27 15.79
C SER A 71 2.47 -0.87 16.00
N VAL A 72 1.64 0.17 15.99
CA VAL A 72 2.06 1.56 16.27
C VAL A 72 1.86 2.00 17.72
N GLY A 73 1.28 1.14 18.57
CA GLY A 73 1.06 1.42 19.99
C GLY A 73 -0.02 2.47 20.28
N VAL A 74 -1.01 2.61 19.40
CA VAL A 74 -2.14 3.55 19.55
C VAL A 74 -3.40 2.78 19.95
N VAL A 75 -4.25 3.39 20.76
CA VAL A 75 -5.59 2.86 21.09
C VAL A 75 -6.61 3.56 20.21
N ASP A 76 -7.38 2.78 19.45
CA ASP A 76 -8.46 3.32 18.62
C ASP A 76 -9.54 3.92 19.53
N ASN A 77 -9.83 5.21 19.37
CA ASN A 77 -10.82 5.94 20.15
C ASN A 77 -11.82 6.64 19.23
N GLU A 78 -12.89 7.20 19.78
CA GLU A 78 -13.94 7.86 18.99
C GLU A 78 -13.45 9.01 18.10
N VAL A 79 -12.28 9.58 18.39
CA VAL A 79 -11.67 10.63 17.57
C VAL A 79 -10.92 10.00 16.40
N SER A 80 -10.17 8.91 16.64
CA SER A 80 -9.44 8.18 15.61
C SER A 80 -10.35 7.45 14.63
N SER A 81 -11.52 6.96 15.07
CA SER A 81 -12.45 6.20 14.22
C SER A 81 -13.41 7.07 13.39
N LYS A 82 -13.50 8.37 13.68
CA LYS A 82 -14.31 9.36 12.95
C LYS A 82 -13.48 10.32 12.08
N LEU A 83 -12.15 10.26 12.21
CA LEU A 83 -11.15 10.88 11.35
C LEU A 83 -10.71 9.94 10.24
#